data_AF-A0A1F4UUT1-F1
#
_entry.id   AF-A0A1F4UUT1-F1
#
_cell.length_a   1.000
_cell.length_b   1.000
_cell.length_c   1.000
_cell.angle_alpha   90.00
_cell.angle_beta   90.00
_cell.angle_gamma   90.00
#
_symmetry.space_group_name_H-M   'P 1'
#
loop_
_entity.id
_entity.type
_entity.pdbx_description
1 polymer ?
#
loop_
_entity_poly.entity_id
_entity_poly.type
_entity_poly.pdbx_seq_one_letter_code
_entity_poly.pdbx_strand_id
1 'polypeptide(L)'
;MKKVVLALYTLLFLFLVVVILKNVNDRNPIEQKNGKKEFLSRDTCEIKLEKIRKWIDEKNYCETVDDCLIDDSHFGCPMGCYQLINKDEGLEDVQGAYNAYIDSCGACLFDCGRTFVKDEVKCVKNKCVDNRYVDEQEKVGSFCGGIANIPCPEGFSCKLEGSYPDAGGKCVPYIKPINIR
;
A
#
# COMPACT_ATOMS: atom_id res chain seq x y z
N MET A 1 28.82 54.78 -19.74
CA MET A 1 29.17 53.34 -19.70
C MET A 1 28.96 52.71 -18.33
N LYS A 2 29.61 53.17 -17.24
CA LYS A 2 29.45 52.55 -15.90
C LYS A 2 28.00 52.44 -15.38
N LYS A 3 27.16 53.46 -15.60
CA LYS A 3 25.73 53.45 -15.21
C LYS A 3 24.89 52.44 -15.99
N VAL A 4 25.21 52.22 -17.27
CA VAL A 4 24.52 51.25 -18.15
C VAL A 4 24.89 49.82 -17.77
N VAL A 5 26.16 49.58 -17.46
CA VAL A 5 26.65 48.29 -16.98
C VAL A 5 26.01 47.94 -15.63
N LEU A 6 25.91 48.91 -14.70
CA LEU A 6 25.26 48.70 -13.41
C LEU A 6 23.76 48.36 -13.57
N ALA A 7 23.06 49.04 -14.47
CA ALA A 7 21.64 48.76 -14.76
C ALA A 7 21.42 47.35 -15.33
N LEU A 8 22.32 46.88 -16.20
CA LEU A 8 22.29 45.52 -16.74
C LEU A 8 22.50 44.46 -15.65
N TYR A 9 23.45 44.65 -14.74
CA TYR A 9 23.65 43.73 -13.61
C TYR A 9 22.45 43.69 -12.66
N THR A 10 21.81 44.84 -12.40
CA THR A 10 20.60 44.86 -11.57
C THR A 10 19.42 44.14 -12.21
N LEU A 11 19.23 44.28 -13.53
CA LEU A 11 18.18 43.58 -14.27
C LEU A 11 18.42 42.07 -14.29
N LEU A 12 19.68 41.65 -14.50
CA LEU A 12 20.06 40.24 -14.53
C LEU A 12 19.91 39.58 -13.16
N PHE A 13 20.25 40.29 -12.09
CA PHE A 13 20.01 39.85 -10.71
C PHE A 13 18.51 39.72 -10.40
N LEU A 14 17.69 40.71 -10.78
CA LEU A 14 16.23 40.63 -10.62
C LEU A 14 15.62 39.45 -11.39
N PHE A 15 16.10 39.19 -12.60
CA PHE A 15 15.65 38.03 -13.40
C PHE A 15 16.01 36.70 -12.72
N LEU A 16 17.24 36.57 -12.21
CA LEU A 16 17.66 35.39 -11.43
C LEU A 16 16.82 35.20 -10.17
N VAL A 17 16.53 36.28 -9.43
CA VAL A 17 15.66 36.22 -8.25
C VAL A 17 14.25 35.74 -8.62
N VAL A 18 13.67 36.23 -9.73
CA VAL A 18 12.35 35.78 -10.20
C VAL A 18 12.35 34.30 -10.61
N VAL A 19 13.41 33.82 -11.26
CA VAL A 19 13.55 32.40 -11.64
C VAL A 19 13.70 31.51 -10.40
N ILE A 20 14.46 31.95 -9.38
CA ILE A 20 14.59 31.23 -8.12
C ILE A 20 13.25 31.21 -7.38
N LEU A 21 12.54 32.34 -7.29
CA LEU A 21 11.24 32.42 -6.62
C LEU A 21 10.19 31.54 -7.31
N LYS A 22 10.17 31.47 -8.65
CA LYS A 22 9.29 30.54 -9.38
C LYS A 22 9.64 29.08 -9.11
N ASN A 23 10.92 28.71 -9.17
CA ASN A 23 11.36 27.35 -8.82
C ASN A 23 11.05 26.95 -7.37
N VAL A 24 11.09 27.90 -6.43
CA VAL A 24 10.71 27.66 -5.03
C VAL A 24 9.19 27.54 -4.89
N ASN A 25 8.41 28.33 -5.63
CA ASN A 25 6.95 28.29 -5.60
C ASN A 25 6.37 27.03 -6.29
N ASP A 26 7.01 26.53 -7.35
CA ASP A 26 6.65 25.26 -8.00
C ASP A 26 7.03 24.04 -7.14
N ARG A 27 7.88 24.22 -6.12
CA ARG A 27 8.13 23.26 -5.03
C ARG A 27 7.23 23.52 -3.83
N ASN A 28 5.94 23.81 -4.05
CA ASN A 28 4.97 23.84 -2.97
C ASN A 28 4.08 22.58 -2.96
N PRO A 29 4.58 21.42 -2.49
CA PRO A 29 3.75 20.24 -2.22
C PRO A 29 2.91 20.42 -0.94
N ILE A 30 2.81 21.63 -0.38
CA ILE A 30 2.19 21.87 0.94
C ILE A 30 0.67 22.01 0.82
N GLU A 31 0.12 22.49 -0.31
CA GLU A 31 -1.34 22.66 -0.42
C GLU A 31 -2.12 21.33 -0.50
N GLN A 32 -1.58 20.28 -1.13
CA GLN A 32 -2.18 18.95 -1.01
C GLN A 32 -1.95 18.32 0.37
N LYS A 33 -0.82 18.63 1.03
CA LYS A 33 -0.52 18.13 2.39
C LYS A 33 -1.51 18.66 3.43
N ASN A 34 -2.01 19.89 3.33
CA ASN A 34 -2.96 20.43 4.30
C ASN A 34 -4.31 19.69 4.31
N GLY A 35 -4.91 19.41 3.15
CA GLY A 35 -6.20 18.69 3.09
C GLY A 35 -6.12 17.23 3.56
N LYS A 36 -5.00 16.55 3.27
CA LYS A 36 -4.79 15.15 3.68
C LYS A 36 -4.39 14.99 5.14
N LYS A 37 -3.63 15.94 5.68
CA LYS A 37 -3.24 15.98 7.10
C LYS A 37 -4.43 16.31 8.00
N GLU A 38 -5.36 17.14 7.52
CA GLU A 38 -6.63 17.41 8.21
C GLU A 38 -7.55 16.17 8.22
N PHE A 39 -7.61 15.42 7.11
CA PHE A 39 -8.38 14.17 6.98
C PHE A 39 -8.02 13.06 7.97
N LEU A 40 -6.82 13.09 8.57
CA LEU A 40 -6.32 12.07 9.51
C LEU A 40 -6.31 12.53 10.98
N SER A 41 -6.71 13.77 11.27
CA SER A 41 -6.50 14.38 12.60
C SER A 41 -7.57 14.02 13.65
N ARG A 42 -8.79 13.65 13.24
CA ARG A 42 -9.91 13.30 14.16
C ARG A 42 -10.29 11.82 14.17
N ASP A 43 -9.66 11.01 13.35
CA ASP A 43 -10.01 9.60 13.18
C ASP A 43 -9.38 8.70 14.23
N THR A 44 -10.05 7.58 14.54
CA THR A 44 -9.44 6.49 15.30
C THR A 44 -8.35 5.80 14.50
N CYS A 45 -7.45 5.08 15.17
CA CYS A 45 -6.36 4.38 14.51
C CYS A 45 -6.86 3.34 13.50
N GLU A 46 -7.99 2.68 13.76
CA GLU A 46 -8.60 1.73 12.83
C GLU A 46 -9.01 2.42 11.52
N ILE A 47 -9.65 3.60 11.62
CA ILE A 47 -10.10 4.37 10.46
C ILE A 47 -8.91 4.92 9.67
N LYS A 48 -7.88 5.43 10.35
CA LYS A 48 -6.65 5.89 9.68
C LYS A 48 -5.98 4.74 8.92
N LEU A 49 -5.89 3.57 9.54
CA LEU A 49 -5.33 2.37 8.95
C LEU A 49 -6.12 1.91 7.72
N GLU A 50 -7.45 1.89 7.80
CA GLU A 50 -8.32 1.54 6.67
C GLU A 50 -8.15 2.51 5.49
N LYS A 51 -8.09 3.81 5.77
CA LYS A 51 -7.86 4.85 4.74
C LYS A 51 -6.53 4.67 4.02
N ILE A 52 -5.44 4.38 4.76
CA ILE A 52 -4.12 4.14 4.18
C ILE A 52 -4.15 2.88 3.32
N ARG A 53 -4.72 1.78 3.81
CA ARG A 53 -4.85 0.51 3.07
C ARG A 53 -5.65 0.66 1.79
N LYS A 54 -6.81 1.31 1.85
CA LYS A 54 -7.65 1.58 0.68
C LYS A 54 -6.87 2.32 -0.40
N TRP A 55 -6.09 3.30 0.02
CA TRP A 55 -5.33 4.11 -0.91
C TRP A 55 -4.12 3.37 -1.50
N ILE A 56 -3.44 2.52 -0.71
CA ILE A 56 -2.45 1.57 -1.25
C ILE A 56 -3.10 0.68 -2.31
N ASP A 57 -4.29 0.14 -2.02
CA ASP A 57 -5.03 -0.73 -2.96
C ASP A 57 -5.42 0.00 -4.26
N GLU A 58 -5.84 1.27 -4.17
CA GLU A 58 -6.14 2.12 -5.33
C GLU A 58 -4.91 2.44 -6.18
N LYS A 59 -3.71 2.45 -5.58
CA LYS A 59 -2.43 2.71 -6.27
C LYS A 59 -1.70 1.43 -6.69
N ASN A 60 -2.18 0.27 -6.26
CA ASN A 60 -1.71 -1.02 -6.74
C ASN A 60 -2.42 -1.37 -8.06
N TYR A 61 -1.75 -1.08 -9.18
CA TYR A 61 -2.24 -1.41 -10.51
C TYR A 61 -1.11 -1.90 -11.41
N CYS A 62 -1.42 -2.85 -12.30
CA CYS A 62 -0.52 -3.30 -13.35
C CYS A 62 -1.29 -3.73 -14.61
N GLU A 63 -0.63 -3.63 -15.75
CA GLU A 63 -1.04 -4.27 -17.02
C GLU A 63 -0.15 -5.48 -17.31
N THR A 64 1.14 -5.36 -16.97
CA THR A 64 2.16 -6.39 -17.12
C THR A 64 2.97 -6.54 -15.84
N VAL A 65 3.74 -7.62 -15.72
CA VAL A 65 4.61 -7.85 -14.56
C VAL A 65 5.71 -6.80 -14.43
N ASP A 66 6.10 -6.13 -15.53
CA ASP A 66 7.13 -5.11 -15.51
C ASP A 66 6.66 -3.79 -14.87
N ASP A 67 5.35 -3.59 -14.72
CA ASP A 67 4.78 -2.47 -13.95
C ASP A 67 4.94 -2.68 -12.44
N CYS A 68 5.11 -3.93 -12.02
CA CYS A 68 5.28 -4.29 -10.62
C CYS A 68 6.73 -4.10 -10.20
N LEU A 69 7.06 -2.88 -9.78
CA LEU A 69 8.35 -2.62 -9.15
C LEU A 69 8.28 -2.82 -7.65
N ILE A 70 9.20 -3.63 -7.17
CA ILE A 70 9.45 -3.77 -5.74
C ILE A 70 10.34 -2.58 -5.37
N ASP A 71 9.78 -1.64 -4.61
CA ASP A 71 10.60 -0.68 -3.88
C ASP A 71 10.87 -1.24 -2.47
N ASP A 72 12.10 -1.04 -1.98
CA ASP A 72 12.53 -1.48 -0.64
C ASP A 72 11.93 -0.59 0.48
N SER A 73 11.00 0.30 0.14
CA SER A 73 10.26 1.13 1.07
C SER A 73 9.13 0.32 1.72
N HIS A 74 9.48 -0.38 2.79
CA HIS A 74 8.56 -1.22 3.54
C HIS A 74 7.70 -0.40 4.52
N PHE A 75 6.38 -0.39 4.35
CA PHE A 75 5.46 0.27 5.29
C PHE A 75 5.17 -0.52 6.58
N GLY A 76 5.90 -1.62 6.82
CA GLY A 76 5.95 -2.33 8.11
C GLY A 76 4.61 -2.58 8.81
N CYS A 77 4.66 -2.67 10.14
CA CYS A 77 3.45 -2.81 10.95
C CYS A 77 2.79 -1.45 11.22
N PRO A 78 1.45 -1.30 11.13
CA PRO A 78 0.42 -2.34 10.93
C PRO A 78 -0.11 -2.46 9.50
N MET A 79 0.56 -1.82 8.53
CA MET A 79 0.14 -1.84 7.13
C MET A 79 0.27 -3.24 6.53
N GLY A 80 1.19 -4.06 7.06
CA GLY A 80 1.50 -5.38 6.55
C GLY A 80 2.76 -5.32 5.71
N CYS A 81 3.34 -6.49 5.46
CA CYS A 81 4.64 -6.55 4.84
C CYS A 81 4.59 -6.37 3.33
N TYR A 82 5.57 -5.63 2.81
CA TYR A 82 5.87 -5.54 1.38
C TYR A 82 4.68 -5.08 0.52
N GLN A 83 4.24 -3.84 0.73
CA GLN A 83 3.16 -3.28 -0.08
C GLN A 83 3.63 -3.12 -1.52
N LEU A 84 2.84 -3.64 -2.47
CA LEU A 84 3.09 -3.50 -3.88
C LEU A 84 2.32 -2.29 -4.40
N ILE A 85 3.04 -1.23 -4.75
CA ILE A 85 2.51 -0.02 -5.36
C ILE A 85 3.16 0.10 -6.74
N ASN A 86 2.41 0.53 -7.75
CA ASN A 86 2.97 0.72 -9.08
C ASN A 86 4.11 1.76 -9.03
N LYS A 87 5.12 1.59 -9.88
CA LYS A 87 6.19 2.59 -10.02
C LYS A 87 5.59 3.93 -10.42
N ASP A 88 6.19 5.00 -9.90
CA ASP A 88 5.97 6.40 -10.27
C ASP A 88 4.75 7.08 -9.65
N GLU A 89 3.93 6.41 -8.81
CA GLU A 89 2.81 7.08 -8.15
C GLU A 89 2.55 6.69 -6.68
N GLY A 90 2.46 7.71 -5.81
CA GLY A 90 1.83 7.60 -4.51
C GLY A 90 2.71 7.11 -3.35
N LEU A 91 3.93 6.65 -3.62
CA LEU A 91 4.82 6.12 -2.57
C LEU A 91 5.17 7.16 -1.49
N GLU A 92 5.64 8.35 -1.90
CA GLU A 92 6.00 9.42 -0.95
C GLU A 92 4.83 9.84 -0.08
N ASP A 93 3.65 9.89 -0.69
CA ASP A 93 2.44 10.27 0.01
C ASP A 93 2.04 9.14 1.00
N VAL A 94 2.11 7.87 0.60
CA VAL A 94 1.80 6.72 1.47
C VAL A 94 2.79 6.67 2.64
N GLN A 95 4.07 6.94 2.39
CA GLN A 95 5.08 7.10 3.44
C GLN A 95 4.73 8.23 4.39
N GLY A 96 4.28 9.37 3.88
CA GLY A 96 3.82 10.50 4.69
C GLY A 96 2.64 10.13 5.58
N ALA A 97 1.65 9.41 5.04
CA ALA A 97 0.50 8.96 5.82
C ALA A 97 0.86 7.86 6.84
N TYR A 98 1.76 6.96 6.49
CA TYR A 98 2.30 5.96 7.41
C TYR A 98 3.06 6.61 8.57
N ASN A 99 3.94 7.56 8.30
CA ASN A 99 4.67 8.28 9.35
C ASN A 99 3.69 9.02 10.28
N ALA A 100 2.69 9.71 9.73
CA ALA A 100 1.65 10.36 10.52
C ALA A 100 0.81 9.37 11.34
N TYR A 101 0.59 8.16 10.82
CA TYR A 101 -0.03 7.08 11.58
C TYR A 101 0.87 6.67 12.75
N ILE A 102 2.13 6.34 12.51
CA ILE A 102 3.08 5.91 13.56
C ILE A 102 3.20 6.97 14.65
N ASP A 103 3.30 8.25 14.27
CA ASP A 103 3.39 9.37 15.22
C ASP A 103 2.15 9.50 16.12
N SER A 104 0.97 9.09 15.63
CA SER A 104 -0.30 9.26 16.36
C SER A 104 -0.85 7.99 17.01
N CYS A 105 -0.53 6.82 16.47
CA CYS A 105 -1.09 5.52 16.84
C CYS A 105 -0.05 4.51 17.32
N GLY A 106 1.24 4.80 17.10
CA GLY A 106 2.33 3.88 17.38
C GLY A 106 2.52 2.81 16.29
N ALA A 107 3.72 2.28 16.22
CA ALA A 107 4.04 1.09 15.43
C ALA A 107 3.84 -0.16 16.29
N CYS A 108 3.54 -1.30 15.67
CA CYS A 108 3.64 -2.59 16.35
C CYS A 108 5.01 -3.24 16.09
N LEU A 109 5.40 -4.14 17.00
CA LEU A 109 6.60 -4.96 16.88
C LEU A 109 6.29 -6.23 16.08
N PHE A 110 6.28 -6.10 14.76
CA PHE A 110 6.27 -7.24 13.86
C PHE A 110 7.35 -7.02 12.81
N ASP A 111 8.28 -7.97 12.73
CA ASP A 111 9.32 -7.95 11.71
C ASP A 111 8.77 -8.58 10.43
N CYS A 112 9.00 -7.90 9.31
CA CYS A 112 8.73 -8.51 8.03
C CYS A 112 9.83 -9.52 7.76
N GLY A 113 9.50 -10.65 7.14
CA GLY A 113 10.48 -11.70 6.80
C GLY A 113 11.53 -11.21 5.79
N ARG A 114 11.94 -12.03 4.82
CA ARG A 114 12.78 -11.51 3.74
C ARG A 114 11.99 -10.67 2.74
N THR A 115 12.66 -9.73 2.08
CA THR A 115 12.17 -9.01 0.90
C THR A 115 11.88 -9.97 -0.25
N PHE A 116 10.96 -9.57 -1.11
CA PHE A 116 10.66 -10.30 -2.33
C PHE A 116 11.78 -10.14 -3.35
N VAL A 117 11.97 -11.17 -4.16
CA VAL A 117 12.73 -11.04 -5.41
C VAL A 117 11.75 -10.81 -6.57
N LYS A 118 12.20 -10.18 -7.66
CA LYS A 118 11.35 -9.80 -8.81
C LYS A 118 10.50 -10.97 -9.34
N ASP A 119 11.06 -12.18 -9.36
CA ASP A 119 10.38 -13.39 -9.85
C ASP A 119 9.23 -13.88 -8.96
N GLU A 120 9.07 -13.31 -7.76
CA GLU A 120 7.99 -13.66 -6.83
C GLU A 120 6.76 -12.77 -6.96
N VAL A 121 6.85 -11.72 -7.78
CA VAL A 121 5.77 -10.77 -8.03
C VAL A 121 5.14 -11.04 -9.38
N LYS A 122 3.82 -11.01 -9.41
CA LYS A 122 3.00 -11.25 -10.59
C LYS A 122 1.99 -10.13 -10.75
N CYS A 123 1.62 -9.85 -11.99
CA CYS A 123 0.43 -9.06 -12.30
C CYS A 123 -0.77 -10.01 -12.43
N VAL A 124 -1.70 -9.96 -11.47
CA VAL A 124 -2.90 -10.81 -11.46
C VAL A 124 -4.12 -9.93 -11.26
N LYS A 125 -5.10 -10.04 -12.17
CA LYS A 125 -6.33 -9.21 -12.15
C LYS A 125 -6.01 -7.71 -12.01
N ASN A 126 -5.03 -7.23 -12.78
CA ASN A 126 -4.55 -5.85 -12.77
C ASN A 126 -3.96 -5.36 -11.44
N LYS A 127 -3.55 -6.26 -10.55
CA LYS A 127 -2.86 -5.92 -9.30
C LYS A 127 -1.53 -6.63 -9.21
N CYS A 128 -0.53 -5.92 -8.71
CA CYS A 128 0.72 -6.53 -8.30
C CYS A 128 0.47 -7.35 -7.04
N VAL A 129 0.77 -8.64 -7.13
CA VAL A 129 0.59 -9.60 -6.06
C VAL A 129 1.87 -10.41 -5.92
N ASP A 130 2.22 -10.80 -4.70
CA ASP A 130 3.30 -11.76 -4.50
C ASP A 130 2.76 -13.20 -4.47
N ASN A 131 3.63 -14.18 -4.66
CA ASN A 131 3.26 -15.59 -4.66
C ASN A 131 2.54 -16.04 -3.37
N ARG A 132 2.71 -15.36 -2.22
CA ARG A 132 1.97 -15.68 -0.98
C ARG A 132 0.51 -15.21 -1.05
N TYR A 133 0.21 -14.16 -1.80
CA TYR A 133 -1.15 -13.65 -2.03
C TYR A 133 -1.91 -14.47 -3.08
N VAL A 134 -1.23 -14.92 -4.15
CA VAL A 134 -1.82 -15.81 -5.17
C VAL A 134 -2.26 -17.13 -4.53
N ASP A 135 -1.43 -17.66 -3.63
CA ASP A 135 -1.73 -18.83 -2.84
C ASP A 135 -3.02 -18.64 -2.03
N GLU A 136 -3.23 -17.52 -1.33
CA GLU A 136 -4.47 -17.30 -0.57
C GLU A 136 -5.73 -17.20 -1.46
N GLN A 137 -5.66 -16.53 -2.61
CA GLN A 137 -6.83 -16.41 -3.51
C GLN A 137 -7.18 -17.72 -4.22
N GLU A 138 -6.20 -18.57 -4.56
CA GLU A 138 -6.46 -19.90 -5.13
C GLU A 138 -6.99 -20.89 -4.08
N LYS A 139 -6.63 -20.69 -2.80
CA LYS A 139 -7.12 -21.50 -1.66
C LYS A 139 -8.55 -21.12 -1.25
N VAL A 140 -8.98 -19.87 -1.47
CA VAL A 140 -10.38 -19.48 -1.28
C VAL A 140 -11.24 -20.14 -2.36
N GLY A 141 -12.24 -20.91 -1.95
CA GLY A 141 -13.19 -21.53 -2.86
C GLY A 141 -12.75 -22.87 -3.44
N SER A 142 -11.54 -23.35 -3.12
CA SER A 142 -11.09 -24.69 -3.50
C SER A 142 -12.00 -25.76 -2.90
N PHE A 143 -12.16 -26.89 -3.61
CA PHE A 143 -12.97 -28.01 -3.13
C PHE A 143 -12.38 -28.62 -1.85
N CYS A 144 -13.25 -28.95 -0.90
CA CYS A 144 -12.90 -29.65 0.33
C CYS A 144 -14.00 -30.64 0.74
N GLY A 145 -13.69 -31.53 1.68
CA GLY A 145 -14.63 -32.57 2.14
C GLY A 145 -14.82 -33.69 1.12
N GLY A 146 -16.06 -34.11 0.93
CA GLY A 146 -16.40 -35.26 0.09
C GLY A 146 -16.01 -36.60 0.72
N ILE A 147 -16.22 -37.69 -0.02
CA ILE A 147 -15.81 -39.05 0.41
C ILE A 147 -14.30 -39.17 0.69
N ALA A 148 -13.49 -38.32 0.05
CA ALA A 148 -12.04 -38.27 0.22
C ALA A 148 -11.59 -37.43 1.43
N ASN A 149 -12.53 -36.76 2.13
CA ASN A 149 -12.27 -35.87 3.26
C ASN A 149 -11.13 -34.87 2.99
N ILE A 150 -11.20 -34.20 1.83
CA ILE A 150 -10.13 -33.32 1.35
C ILE A 150 -9.99 -32.12 2.31
N PRO A 151 -8.82 -31.94 2.95
CA PRO A 151 -8.63 -30.87 3.91
C PRO A 151 -8.43 -29.53 3.21
N CYS A 152 -8.81 -28.45 3.89
CA CYS A 152 -8.42 -27.11 3.47
C CYS A 152 -6.96 -26.80 3.87
N PRO A 153 -6.28 -25.93 3.11
CA PRO A 153 -5.01 -25.33 3.49
C PRO A 153 -5.07 -24.64 4.86
N GLU A 154 -3.90 -24.43 5.48
CA GLU A 154 -3.80 -23.71 6.76
C GLU A 154 -4.45 -22.32 6.68
N GLY A 155 -5.19 -21.94 7.74
CA GLY A 155 -5.93 -20.67 7.79
C GLY A 155 -7.32 -20.72 7.15
N PHE A 156 -7.76 -21.87 6.63
CA PHE A 156 -9.08 -22.04 6.02
C PHE A 156 -9.89 -23.14 6.72
N SER A 157 -11.22 -23.01 6.66
CA SER A 157 -12.17 -24.02 7.12
C SER A 157 -13.05 -24.48 5.95
N CYS A 158 -13.42 -25.76 5.95
CA CYS A 158 -14.29 -26.31 4.92
C CYS A 158 -15.75 -25.98 5.20
N LYS A 159 -16.37 -25.14 4.37
CA LYS A 159 -17.82 -24.90 4.40
C LYS A 159 -18.51 -25.94 3.51
N LEU A 160 -19.06 -26.97 4.13
CA LEU A 160 -19.85 -28.00 3.45
C LEU A 160 -21.12 -27.39 2.83
N GLU A 161 -21.45 -27.83 1.62
CA GLU A 161 -22.67 -27.39 0.90
C GLU A 161 -23.84 -28.39 1.08
N GLY A 162 -23.69 -29.37 1.99
CA GLY A 162 -24.71 -30.37 2.32
C GLY A 162 -24.59 -30.90 3.76
N SER A 163 -25.59 -31.67 4.19
CA SER A 163 -25.69 -32.25 5.55
C SER A 163 -25.51 -33.77 5.59
N TYR A 164 -25.12 -34.39 4.48
CA TYR A 164 -24.86 -35.82 4.36
C TYR A 164 -23.36 -36.14 4.54
N PRO A 165 -22.99 -37.38 4.91
CA PRO A 165 -21.63 -37.70 5.38
C PRO A 165 -20.50 -37.45 4.38
N ASP A 166 -20.79 -37.56 3.08
CA ASP A 166 -19.85 -37.35 1.97
C ASP A 166 -20.09 -36.01 1.25
N ALA A 167 -20.70 -35.03 1.93
CA ALA A 167 -20.86 -33.70 1.38
C ALA A 167 -19.49 -33.06 1.06
N GLY A 168 -19.38 -32.54 -0.15
CA GLY A 168 -18.31 -31.63 -0.53
C GLY A 168 -18.61 -30.20 -0.10
N GLY A 169 -17.60 -29.35 -0.18
CA GLY A 169 -17.71 -27.95 0.17
C GLY A 169 -16.62 -27.10 -0.44
N LYS A 170 -16.51 -25.88 0.06
CA LYS A 170 -15.50 -24.90 -0.36
C LYS A 170 -14.71 -24.38 0.83
N CYS A 171 -13.41 -24.20 0.63
CA CYS A 171 -12.55 -23.58 1.63
C CYS A 171 -12.88 -22.10 1.76
N VAL A 172 -13.13 -21.65 3.00
CA VAL A 172 -13.38 -20.25 3.36
C VAL A 172 -12.39 -19.81 4.45
N PRO A 173 -12.02 -18.53 4.53
CA PRO A 173 -11.10 -18.04 5.56
C PRO A 173 -11.59 -18.41 6.96
N TYR A 174 -10.69 -18.94 7.79
CA TYR A 174 -10.99 -19.26 9.18
C TYR A 174 -11.05 -17.96 10.00
N ILE A 175 -12.26 -17.50 10.32
CA ILE A 175 -12.44 -16.38 11.24
C ILE A 175 -12.25 -16.93 12.65
N LYS A 176 -11.06 -16.71 13.23
CA LYS A 176 -10.83 -17.00 14.65
C LYS A 176 -11.77 -16.11 15.47
N PRO A 177 -12.68 -16.67 16.29
CA PRO A 177 -13.52 -15.84 17.14
C PRO A 177 -12.62 -15.02 18.08
N ILE A 178 -12.78 -13.70 18.02
CA ILE A 178 -12.11 -12.78 18.94
C ILE A 178 -12.74 -13.02 20.32
N ASN A 179 -12.02 -13.72 21.20
CA ASN A 179 -12.36 -13.78 22.61
C ASN A 179 -12.06 -12.39 23.21
N ILE A 180 -13.08 -11.53 23.24
CA ILE A 180 -13.05 -10.33 24.06
C ILE A 180 -13.26 -10.82 25.50
N ARG A 181 -12.18 -10.86 26.27
CA ARG A 181 -12.20 -11.14 27.71
C ARG A 181 -12.07 -9.85 28.49
#